data_AF-A0A7S6W6G7-F1
#
_entry.id   AF-A0A7S6W6G7-F1
#
_cell.length_a   1.000
_cell.length_b   1.000
_cell.length_c   1.000
_cell.angle_alpha   90.00
_cell.angle_beta   90.00
_cell.angle_gamma   90.00
#
_symmetry.space_group_name_H-M   'P 1'
#
loop_
_entity.id
_entity.type
_entity.pdbx_description
1 polymer ?
#
loop_
_entity_poly.entity_id
_entity_poly.type
_entity_poly.pdbx_seq_one_letter_code
_entity_poly.pdbx_strand_id
1 'polypeptide(L)'
;MSVTVTQQKDIDEVLKKYPDCCSVCKDHFDDEDLTYTVFGYDKNQRMQIVSGCCIDEISEVVLLGLCGCYAPNDIQNLMKEHPLVD
;
A
#
# COMPACT_ATOMS: atom_id res chain seq x y z
N MET A 1 -5.63 -8.66 -8.57
CA MET A 1 -4.45 -9.29 -9.19
C MET A 1 -3.86 -10.28 -8.21
N SER A 2 -3.38 -11.44 -8.67
CA SER A 2 -2.73 -12.43 -7.79
C SER A 2 -1.25 -12.09 -7.64
N VAL A 3 -0.80 -11.86 -6.40
CA VAL A 3 0.60 -11.56 -6.09
C VAL A 3 1.46 -12.83 -6.21
N THR A 4 2.67 -12.71 -6.75
CA THR A 4 3.62 -13.83 -6.83
C THR A 4 4.30 -14.09 -5.48
N VAL A 5 4.91 -15.26 -5.32
CA VAL A 5 5.65 -15.63 -4.09
C VAL A 5 6.80 -14.66 -3.80
N THR A 6 7.49 -14.17 -4.83
CA THR A 6 8.58 -13.19 -4.67
C THR A 6 8.03 -11.86 -4.20
N GLN A 7 7.00 -11.34 -4.87
CA GLN A 7 6.35 -10.09 -4.48
C GLN A 7 5.78 -10.16 -3.06
N GLN A 8 5.22 -11.29 -2.64
CA GLN A 8 4.75 -11.46 -1.27
C GLN A 8 5.89 -11.34 -0.25
N LYS A 9 7.06 -11.91 -0.53
CA LYS A 9 8.23 -11.76 0.36
C LYS A 9 8.68 -10.31 0.45
N ASP A 10 8.74 -9.61 -0.67
CA ASP A 10 9.14 -8.20 -0.71
C ASP A 10 8.13 -7.32 0.06
N ILE A 11 6.83 -7.64 -0.04
CA ILE A 11 5.77 -6.99 0.75
C ILE A 11 5.99 -7.24 2.25
N ASP A 12 6.24 -8.48 2.65
CA ASP A 12 6.46 -8.82 4.05
C ASP A 12 7.70 -8.10 4.62
N GLU A 13 8.76 -7.96 3.82
CA GLU A 13 9.97 -7.23 4.18
C GLU A 13 9.72 -5.72 4.34
N VAL A 14 8.99 -5.10 3.40
CA VAL A 14 8.69 -3.67 3.47
C VAL A 14 7.78 -3.36 4.65
N LEU A 15 6.78 -4.19 4.92
CA LEU A 15 5.88 -4.07 6.07
C LEU A 15 6.62 -4.25 7.39
N LYS A 16 7.57 -5.19 7.47
CA LYS A 16 8.39 -5.36 8.67
C LYS A 16 9.22 -4.12 8.97
N LYS A 17 9.66 -3.39 7.93
CA LYS A 17 10.50 -2.20 8.06
C LYS A 17 9.70 -0.91 8.25
N TYR A 18 8.52 -0.83 7.65
CA TYR A 18 7.61 0.31 7.63
C TYR A 18 6.18 -0.18 7.91
N PRO A 19 5.90 -0.61 9.15
CA PRO A 19 4.62 -1.26 9.47
C PRO A 19 3.43 -0.32 9.35
N ASP A 20 3.66 0.98 9.51
CA ASP A 20 2.57 1.96 9.60
C ASP A 20 2.99 3.36 9.12
N CYS A 21 3.83 3.39 8.10
CA CYS A 21 4.27 4.64 7.49
C CYS A 21 4.67 4.46 6.04
N CYS A 22 4.64 5.57 5.30
CA CYS A 22 5.13 5.61 3.94
C CYS A 22 6.61 5.25 3.90
N SER A 23 6.99 4.27 3.09
CA SER A 23 8.38 3.86 2.93
C SER A 23 9.24 4.89 2.18
N VAL A 24 8.66 5.95 1.63
CA VAL A 24 9.38 7.07 1.01
C VAL A 24 9.56 8.23 2.00
N CYS A 25 8.48 8.95 2.34
CA CYS A 25 8.57 10.15 3.19
C CYS A 25 8.59 9.87 4.70
N LYS A 26 8.27 8.64 5.13
CA LYS A 26 8.16 8.23 6.55
C LYS A 26 6.99 8.83 7.31
N ASP A 27 6.08 9.54 6.63
CA ASP A 27 4.84 9.98 7.25
C ASP A 27 3.99 8.77 7.63
N HIS A 28 3.42 8.83 8.82
CA HIS A 28 2.54 7.78 9.32
C HIS A 28 1.27 7.70 8.49
N PHE A 29 0.75 6.49 8.33
CA PHE A 29 -0.63 6.35 7.90
C PHE A 29 -1.49 6.78 9.08
N ASP A 30 -2.34 7.78 8.88
CA ASP A 30 -3.11 8.33 9.98
C ASP A 30 -4.14 7.28 10.42
N ASP A 31 -4.14 6.92 11.71
CA ASP A 31 -5.05 5.92 12.28
C ASP A 31 -6.48 6.45 12.40
N GLU A 32 -6.64 7.77 12.39
CA GLU A 32 -7.93 8.43 12.57
C GLU A 32 -8.81 8.37 11.31
N ASP A 33 -8.20 8.24 10.12
CA ASP A 33 -8.88 8.24 8.82
C ASP A 33 -8.53 7.04 7.94
N LEU A 34 -9.49 6.60 7.11
CA LEU A 34 -9.26 5.54 6.12
C LEU A 34 -8.20 5.98 5.11
N THR A 35 -7.05 5.30 5.11
CA THR A 35 -5.93 5.60 4.23
C THR A 35 -5.73 4.47 3.20
N TYR A 36 -5.85 4.79 1.92
CA TYR A 36 -5.49 3.88 0.83
C TYR A 36 -3.97 3.73 0.74
N THR A 37 -3.49 2.50 0.65
CA THR A 37 -2.06 2.17 0.50
C THR A 37 -1.78 1.42 -0.79
N VAL A 38 -0.62 1.67 -1.36
CA VAL A 38 -0.15 1.04 -2.59
C VAL A 38 1.18 0.37 -2.32
N PHE A 39 1.24 -0.92 -2.61
CA PHE A 39 2.47 -1.67 -2.71
C PHE A 39 2.90 -1.72 -4.17
N GLY A 40 4.14 -1.33 -4.43
CA GLY A 40 4.67 -1.33 -5.78
C GLY A 40 6.16 -1.10 -5.83
N TYR A 41 6.75 -1.28 -7.01
CA TYR A 41 8.17 -1.06 -7.23
C TYR A 41 8.45 0.38 -7.70
N ASP A 42 9.44 1.00 -7.07
CA ASP A 42 10.00 2.27 -7.53
C ASP A 42 10.87 2.10 -8.80
N LYS A 43 11.35 3.22 -9.36
CA LYS A 43 12.25 3.22 -10.53
C LYS A 43 13.55 2.44 -10.36
N ASN A 44 13.95 2.14 -9.11
CA ASN A 44 15.14 1.37 -8.78
C ASN A 44 14.80 -0.11 -8.46
N GLN A 45 13.58 -0.57 -8.78
CA GLN A 45 13.10 -1.93 -8.53
C GLN A 45 13.10 -2.30 -7.05
N ARG A 46 12.77 -1.35 -6.17
CA ARG A 46 12.61 -1.60 -4.74
C ARG A 46 11.14 -1.56 -4.37
N MET A 47 10.69 -2.56 -3.61
CA MET A 47 9.33 -2.58 -3.07
C MET A 47 9.13 -1.42 -2.10
N GLN A 48 8.04 -0.69 -2.28
CA GLN A 48 7.62 0.42 -1.45
C GLN A 48 6.17 0.21 -0.99
N ILE A 49 5.83 0.77 0.16
CA ILE A 49 4.46 0.96 0.64
C ILE A 49 4.22 2.46 0.77
N VAL A 50 3.27 3.00 0.03
CA VAL A 50 2.96 4.44 0.02
C VAL A 50 1.47 4.67 0.14
N SER A 51 1.09 5.84 0.64
CA SER A 51 -0.27 6.37 0.45
C SER A 51 -0.25 7.41 -0.67
N GLY A 52 -1.32 8.21 -0.78
CA GLY A 52 -1.40 9.31 -1.75
C GLY A 52 -0.24 10.32 -1.69
N CYS A 53 0.54 10.37 -0.59
CA CYS A 53 1.65 11.29 -0.42
C CYS A 53 2.85 11.05 -1.37
N CYS A 54 3.09 9.81 -1.78
CA CYS A 54 4.26 9.43 -2.60
C CYS A 54 3.90 8.41 -3.69
N ILE A 55 2.64 8.40 -4.12
CA ILE A 55 2.15 7.45 -5.13
C ILE A 55 2.87 7.60 -6.47
N ASP A 56 3.28 8.82 -6.82
CA ASP A 56 4.02 9.13 -8.05
C ASP A 56 5.42 8.51 -8.10
N GLU A 57 5.97 8.05 -6.97
CA GLU A 57 7.25 7.34 -6.92
C GLU A 57 7.12 5.85 -7.30
N ILE A 58 5.89 5.35 -7.43
CA ILE A 58 5.59 3.97 -7.82
C ILE A 58 5.53 3.88 -9.35
N SER A 59 6.43 3.07 -9.91
CA SER A 59 6.49 2.82 -11.35
C SER A 59 5.69 1.59 -11.77
N GLU A 60 5.53 0.61 -10.87
CA GLU A 60 4.79 -0.62 -11.12
C GLU A 60 3.96 -0.97 -9.88
N VAL A 61 2.63 -0.91 -10.01
CA VAL A 61 1.70 -1.26 -8.93
C VAL A 61 1.58 -2.79 -8.83
N VAL A 62 1.70 -3.31 -7.61
CA VAL A 62 1.64 -4.75 -7.32
C VAL A 62 0.38 -5.12 -6.55
N LEU A 63 0.09 -4.40 -5.47
CA LEU A 63 -1.04 -4.66 -4.59
C LEU A 63 -1.59 -3.34 -4.04
N LEU A 64 -2.91 -3.27 -3.94
CA LEU A 64 -3.62 -2.16 -3.30
C LEU A 64 -4.08 -2.62 -1.91
N GLY A 65 -4.03 -1.71 -0.95
CA GLY A 65 -4.34 -1.97 0.45
C GLY A 65 -5.06 -0.80 1.12
N LEU A 66 -5.39 -1.02 2.39
CA LEU A 66 -6.09 -0.07 3.27
C LEU A 66 -5.44 -0.10 4.65
N CYS A 67 -5.24 1.08 5.22
CA CYS A 67 -4.86 1.30 6.62
C CYS A 67 -5.90 2.20 7.30
N GLY A 68 -6.02 2.14 8.63
CA GLY A 68 -6.98 2.90 9.43
C GLY A 68 -8.19 2.09 9.90
N CYS A 69 -9.15 2.78 10.53
CA CYS A 69 -10.31 2.16 11.16
C CYS A 69 -11.48 1.96 10.19
N TYR A 70 -11.86 0.71 9.95
CA TYR A 70 -13.04 0.35 9.14
C TYR A 70 -13.71 -0.92 9.66
N ALA A 71 -14.99 -1.11 9.33
CA ALA A 71 -15.67 -2.35 9.66
C ALA A 71 -15.06 -3.51 8.83
N PRO A 72 -14.74 -4.66 9.44
CA PRO A 72 -14.12 -5.78 8.73
C PRO A 72 -14.90 -6.28 7.51
N ASN A 73 -16.23 -6.09 7.51
CA ASN A 73 -17.11 -6.52 6.42
C ASN A 73 -17.11 -5.54 5.23
N ASP A 74 -16.60 -4.32 5.41
CA ASP A 74 -16.66 -3.27 4.40
C ASP A 74 -15.40 -3.22 3.53
N ILE A 75 -14.33 -3.94 3.91
CA ILE A 75 -13.03 -3.96 3.21
C ILE A 75 -13.21 -4.17 1.71
N GLN A 76 -13.99 -5.17 1.30
CA GLN A 76 -14.15 -5.48 -0.12
C GLN A 76 -14.84 -4.37 -0.91
N ASN A 77 -15.74 -3.61 -0.26
CA ASN A 77 -16.41 -2.49 -0.91
C ASN A 77 -15.50 -1.26 -0.94
N LEU A 78 -14.82 -0.97 0.17
CA LEU A 78 -13.82 0.11 0.25
C LEU A 78 -12.68 -0.10 -0.76
N MET A 79 -12.22 -1.34 -0.93
CA MET A 79 -11.21 -1.68 -1.93
C MET A 79 -11.70 -1.46 -3.37
N LYS A 80 -12.99 -1.60 -3.67
CA LYS A 80 -13.54 -1.28 -5.02
C LYS A 80 -13.54 0.22 -5.29
N GLU A 81 -13.59 1.04 -4.24
CA GLU A 81 -13.53 2.50 -4.33
C GLU A 81 -12.10 3.03 -4.32
N HIS A 82 -11.09 2.15 -4.23
CA HIS A 82 -9.70 2.56 -4.23
C HIS A 82 -9.38 3.36 -5.50
N PRO A 83 -8.70 4.52 -5.42
CA PRO A 83 -8.45 5.43 -6.56
C PRO A 83 -7.71 4.84 -7.77
N LEU A 84 -7.22 3.60 -7.67
CA LEU A 84 -6.43 2.89 -8.69
C LEU A 84 -7.10 1.57 -9.13
N VAL A 85 -8.34 1.33 -8.69
CA VAL A 85 -9.15 0.21 -9.17
C VAL A 85 -9.96 0.70 -10.37
N ASP A 86 -9.62 0.15 -11.53
CA ASP A 86 -10.42 0.24 -12.77
C ASP A 86 -11.62 -0.73 -12.74
#